data_AF-A0A7S4CGG3-F1
#
_entry.id   AF-A0A7S4CGG3-F1
#
_cell.length_a   1.000
_cell.length_b   1.000
_cell.length_c   1.000
_cell.angle_alpha   90.00
_cell.angle_beta   90.00
_cell.angle_gamma   90.00
#
_symmetry.space_group_name_H-M   'P 1'
#
loop_
_entity.id
_entity.type
_entity.pdbx_description
1 polymer ?
#
loop_
_entity_poly.entity_id
_entity_poly.type
_entity_poly.pdbx_seq_one_letter_code
_entity_poly.pdbx_strand_id
1 'polypeptide(L)'
;DGSQVSHTVTLTRFESSTQHDLMGYWGPPTAGIDWCERNHVVSHYIAEFYNTLSNIGLVAAGAYAIWQSAREGYGLRFIVAGGAVLLIGFGSAAYHGTL
;
A
#
# COMPACT_ATOMS: atom_id res chain seq x y z
N ASP A 1 -34.05 27.02 45.38
CA ASP A 1 -34.55 25.64 45.22
C ASP A 1 -35.08 25.51 43.79
N GLY A 2 -34.53 24.60 43.00
CA GLY A 2 -34.76 24.56 41.55
C GLY A 2 -33.50 24.20 40.77
N SER A 3 -33.11 22.93 40.89
CA SER A 3 -32.02 22.24 40.21
C SER A 3 -31.99 22.47 38.70
N GLN A 4 -30.94 23.15 38.21
CA GLN A 4 -30.50 23.05 36.82
C GLN A 4 -29.96 21.62 36.61
N VAL A 5 -30.68 20.83 35.82
CA VAL A 5 -30.23 19.49 35.41
C VAL A 5 -29.01 19.69 34.51
N SER A 6 -27.83 19.34 35.04
CA SER A 6 -26.58 19.31 34.28
C SER A 6 -26.70 18.29 33.16
N HIS A 7 -27.00 18.77 31.95
CA HIS A 7 -26.67 18.06 30.72
C HIS A 7 -25.16 18.12 30.52
N THR A 8 -24.43 17.34 31.29
CA THR A 8 -23.04 16.99 30.96
C THR A 8 -23.10 15.96 29.84
N VAL A 9 -23.45 16.42 28.63
CA VAL A 9 -23.01 15.73 27.43
C VAL A 9 -21.51 15.97 27.41
N THR A 10 -20.76 15.02 27.99
CA THR A 10 -19.33 14.93 27.78
C THR A 10 -19.18 14.83 26.27
N LEU A 11 -18.93 15.97 25.62
CA LEU A 11 -18.24 16.00 24.35
C LEU A 11 -16.87 15.40 24.67
N THR A 12 -16.78 14.08 24.67
CA THR A 12 -15.62 13.38 24.16
C THR A 12 -15.51 13.87 22.72
N ARG A 13 -14.94 15.08 22.62
CA ARG A 13 -14.03 15.56 21.59
C ARG A 13 -13.87 14.43 20.60
N PHE A 14 -14.50 14.57 19.44
CA PHE A 14 -14.25 13.81 18.22
C PHE A 14 -12.95 13.05 18.40
N GLU A 15 -13.03 11.80 18.90
CA GLU A 15 -11.87 10.95 18.95
C GLU A 15 -11.54 10.83 17.49
N SER A 16 -10.47 11.54 17.18
CA SER A 16 -9.79 11.66 15.91
C SER A 16 -10.20 10.58 14.95
N SER A 17 -10.60 10.98 13.75
CA SER A 17 -10.72 10.14 12.55
C SER A 17 -9.40 9.46 12.14
N THR A 18 -8.61 8.98 13.10
CA THR A 18 -7.37 8.20 12.95
C THR A 18 -7.58 6.77 13.47
N GLN A 19 -8.72 6.16 13.16
CA GLN A 19 -8.88 4.71 13.22
C GLN A 19 -8.95 4.14 11.81
N HIS A 20 -7.92 4.39 10.99
CA HIS A 20 -7.81 3.70 9.71
C HIS A 20 -6.65 2.70 9.66
N ASP A 21 -5.60 2.88 10.47
CA ASP A 21 -4.37 2.12 10.34
C ASP A 21 -3.79 1.67 11.68
N LEU A 22 -3.27 0.44 11.73
CA LEU A 22 -2.47 -0.02 12.84
C LEU A 22 -1.06 0.57 12.71
N MET A 23 -0.45 1.00 13.83
CA MET A 23 0.94 1.43 13.80
C MET A 23 1.84 0.24 13.42
N GLY A 24 2.34 0.26 12.20
CA GLY A 24 3.16 -0.80 11.65
C GLY A 24 4.65 -0.56 11.82
N TYR A 25 5.43 -1.46 11.22
CA TYR A 25 6.89 -1.47 11.29
C TYR A 25 7.53 -0.17 10.75
N TRP A 26 6.97 0.41 9.69
CA TRP A 26 7.51 1.61 9.03
C TRP A 26 7.20 2.92 9.74
N GLY A 27 6.39 2.88 10.82
CA GLY A 27 5.99 4.06 11.56
C GLY A 27 4.82 4.80 10.91
N PRO A 28 4.64 6.11 11.21
CA PRO A 28 3.59 6.91 10.62
C PRO A 28 3.77 7.06 9.10
N PRO A 29 2.70 6.98 8.29
CA PRO A 29 2.74 7.17 6.84
C PRO A 29 3.41 8.49 6.44
N THR A 30 4.26 8.45 5.42
CA THR A 30 4.92 9.66 4.88
C THR A 30 4.59 9.92 3.40
N ALA A 31 3.93 8.98 2.73
CA ALA A 31 3.34 9.18 1.40
C ALA A 31 2.46 10.43 1.32
N GLY A 32 2.50 11.08 0.15
CA GLY A 32 1.58 12.19 -0.15
C GLY A 32 0.14 11.75 -0.43
N ILE A 33 -0.07 10.46 -0.74
CA ILE A 33 -1.39 9.89 -1.02
C ILE A 33 -1.48 8.51 -0.37
N ASP A 34 -2.49 8.34 0.48
CA ASP A 34 -2.91 7.05 1.01
C ASP A 34 -4.14 6.56 0.25
N TRP A 35 -4.20 5.27 -0.07
CA TRP A 35 -5.29 4.71 -0.86
C TRP A 35 -6.39 4.15 0.05
N CYS A 36 -7.36 3.44 -0.54
CA CYS A 36 -8.53 2.96 0.19
C CYS A 36 -8.22 1.71 1.04
N GLU A 37 -7.10 1.02 0.79
CA GLU A 37 -6.73 -0.16 1.58
C GLU A 37 -6.23 0.30 2.95
N ARG A 38 -6.66 -0.41 4.01
CA ARG A 38 -6.25 -0.05 5.37
C ARG A 38 -4.84 -0.55 5.67
N ASN A 39 -4.03 0.30 6.29
CA ASN A 39 -2.62 0.03 6.55
C ASN A 39 -2.44 -0.92 7.74
N HIS A 40 -1.55 -1.89 7.54
CA HIS A 40 -1.09 -2.89 8.49
C HIS A 40 -2.16 -3.82 9.06
N VAL A 41 -3.37 -3.86 8.47
CA VAL A 41 -4.47 -4.71 8.93
C VAL A 41 -4.18 -6.20 8.74
N VAL A 42 -3.48 -6.57 7.67
CA VAL A 42 -3.15 -7.97 7.35
C VAL A 42 -1.75 -8.34 7.83
N SER A 43 -0.80 -7.39 7.83
CA SER A 43 0.59 -7.63 8.19
C SER A 43 1.19 -6.41 8.91
N HIS A 44 1.96 -6.66 9.98
CA HIS A 44 2.70 -5.59 10.67
C HIS A 44 3.83 -4.98 9.81
N TYR A 45 4.33 -5.71 8.79
CA TYR A 45 5.47 -5.29 7.99
C TYR A 45 5.11 -4.67 6.63
N ILE A 46 3.89 -4.89 6.15
CA ILE A 46 3.42 -4.40 4.84
C ILE A 46 2.22 -3.50 5.12
N ALA A 47 2.31 -2.23 4.73
CA ALA A 47 1.24 -1.26 4.94
C ALA A 47 -0.04 -1.71 4.21
N GLU A 48 -0.06 -1.70 2.88
CA GLU A 48 -1.22 -2.17 2.11
C GLU A 48 -0.94 -3.54 1.50
N PHE A 49 -1.44 -4.61 2.13
CA PHE A 49 -1.08 -5.98 1.80
C PHE A 49 -1.53 -6.40 0.40
N TYR A 50 -2.78 -6.13 0.03
CA TYR A 50 -3.35 -6.54 -1.26
C TYR A 50 -2.83 -5.67 -2.41
N ASN A 51 -2.64 -4.37 -2.20
CA ASN A 51 -1.97 -3.48 -3.14
C ASN A 51 -0.51 -3.91 -3.36
N THR A 52 0.22 -4.30 -2.31
CA THR A 52 1.58 -4.84 -2.46
C THR A 52 1.57 -6.18 -3.20
N LEU A 53 0.72 -7.12 -2.80
CA LEU A 53 0.65 -8.48 -3.37
C LEU A 53 0.29 -8.46 -4.87
N SER A 54 -0.66 -7.64 -5.27
CA SER A 54 -1.04 -7.51 -6.68
C SER A 54 0.12 -6.97 -7.53
N ASN A 55 0.94 -6.06 -7.00
CA ASN A 55 2.13 -5.54 -7.67
C ASN A 55 3.29 -6.55 -7.75
N ILE A 56 3.41 -7.48 -6.79
CA ILE A 56 4.33 -8.63 -6.93
C ILE A 56 3.97 -9.47 -8.17
N GLY A 57 2.68 -9.56 -8.52
CA GLY A 57 2.23 -10.17 -9.78
C GLY A 57 2.80 -9.48 -11.02
N LEU A 58 2.87 -8.14 -11.03
CA LEU A 58 3.50 -7.36 -12.11
C LEU A 58 5.02 -7.60 -12.18
N VAL A 59 5.70 -7.68 -11.02
CA VAL A 59 7.13 -8.03 -10.97
C VAL A 59 7.37 -9.39 -11.61
N ALA A 60 6.58 -10.40 -11.23
CA ALA A 60 6.68 -11.75 -11.78
C ALA A 60 6.39 -11.76 -13.30
N ALA A 61 5.36 -11.05 -13.75
CA ALA A 61 5.03 -10.94 -15.17
C ALA A 61 6.14 -10.29 -15.99
N GLY A 62 6.74 -9.19 -15.49
CA GLY A 62 7.88 -8.52 -16.13
C GLY A 62 9.11 -9.41 -16.20
N ALA A 63 9.44 -10.12 -15.12
CA ALA A 63 10.54 -11.08 -15.07
C ALA A 63 10.33 -12.24 -16.06
N TYR A 64 9.12 -12.80 -16.10
CA TYR A 64 8.75 -13.84 -17.05
C TYR A 64 8.86 -13.37 -18.50
N ALA A 65 8.38 -12.16 -18.80
CA ALA A 65 8.48 -11.57 -20.13
C ALA A 65 9.93 -11.40 -20.59
N ILE A 66 10.82 -10.94 -19.69
CA ILE A 66 12.27 -10.84 -19.96
C ILE A 66 12.85 -12.24 -20.24
N TRP A 67 12.58 -13.20 -19.36
CA TRP A 67 13.11 -14.56 -19.48
C TRP A 67 12.69 -15.23 -20.79
N GLN A 68 11.40 -15.19 -21.13
CA GLN A 68 10.88 -15.71 -22.39
C GLN A 68 11.48 -15.00 -23.61
N SER A 69 11.58 -13.67 -23.56
CA SER A 69 12.14 -12.89 -24.68
C SER A 69 13.61 -13.19 -24.93
N ALA A 70 14.38 -13.40 -23.87
CA ALA A 70 15.79 -13.78 -23.97
C ALA A 70 15.96 -15.22 -24.47
N ARG A 71 15.11 -16.15 -24.00
CA ARG A 71 15.13 -17.56 -24.38
C ARG A 71 14.74 -17.78 -25.84
N GLU A 72 13.67 -17.13 -26.29
CA GLU A 72 13.07 -17.36 -27.61
C GLU A 72 13.54 -16.34 -28.66
N GLY A 73 14.37 -15.36 -28.27
CA GLY A 73 14.99 -14.41 -29.19
C GLY A 73 14.02 -13.39 -29.80
N TYR A 74 12.94 -13.02 -29.09
CA TYR A 74 11.93 -12.07 -29.59
C TYR A 74 12.48 -10.66 -29.87
N GLY A 75 13.68 -10.35 -29.35
CA GLY A 75 14.42 -9.12 -29.61
C GLY A 75 14.40 -8.15 -28.44
N LEU A 76 15.35 -7.20 -28.44
CA LEU A 76 15.61 -6.29 -27.33
C LEU A 76 14.37 -5.49 -26.89
N ARG A 77 13.49 -5.12 -27.82
CA ARG A 77 12.26 -4.38 -27.52
C ARG A 77 11.37 -5.07 -26.49
N PHE A 78 11.27 -6.39 -26.50
CA PHE A 78 10.44 -7.13 -25.54
C PHE A 78 11.14 -7.31 -24.19
N ILE A 79 12.47 -7.42 -24.18
CA ILE A 79 13.26 -7.40 -22.94
C ILE A 79 13.11 -6.06 -22.24
N VAL A 80 13.23 -4.95 -22.99
CA VAL A 80 13.05 -3.59 -22.46
C VAL A 80 11.62 -3.38 -21.94
N ALA A 81 10.61 -3.82 -22.70
CA ALA A 81 9.21 -3.75 -22.26
C ALA A 81 8.96 -4.55 -20.98
N GLY A 82 9.45 -5.80 -20.89
CA GLY A 82 9.36 -6.61 -19.68
C GLY A 82 10.10 -5.99 -18.50
N GLY A 83 11.27 -5.39 -18.74
CA GLY A 83 12.03 -4.64 -17.74
C GLY A 83 11.28 -3.42 -17.21
N ALA A 84 10.57 -2.69 -18.08
CA ALA A 84 9.73 -1.56 -17.66
C ALA A 84 8.58 -2.03 -16.75
N VAL A 85 7.88 -3.12 -17.12
CA VAL A 85 6.81 -3.71 -16.29
C VAL A 85 7.35 -4.16 -14.93
N LEU A 86 8.52 -4.82 -14.91
CA LEU A 86 9.17 -5.26 -13.68
C LEU A 86 9.49 -4.07 -12.77
N LEU A 87 10.07 -3.00 -13.32
CA LEU A 87 10.43 -1.81 -12.57
C LEU A 87 9.20 -1.10 -11.99
N ILE A 88 8.13 -0.96 -12.79
CA ILE A 88 6.86 -0.37 -12.34
C ILE A 88 6.26 -1.19 -11.20
N GLY A 89 6.15 -2.52 -11.37
CA GLY A 89 5.62 -3.40 -10.34
C GLY A 89 6.44 -3.36 -9.05
N PHE A 90 7.78 -3.33 -9.17
CA PHE A 90 8.67 -3.26 -8.01
C PHE A 90 8.51 -1.93 -7.27
N GLY A 91 8.54 -0.81 -7.98
CA GLY A 91 8.36 0.51 -7.39
C GLY A 91 7.00 0.64 -6.69
N SER A 92 5.94 0.15 -7.33
CA SER A 92 4.59 0.16 -6.77
C SER A 92 4.46 -0.74 -5.54
N ALA A 93 5.04 -1.94 -5.55
CA ALA A 93 5.05 -2.83 -4.39
C ALA A 93 5.84 -2.21 -3.21
N ALA A 94 6.96 -1.54 -3.49
CA ALA A 94 7.73 -0.85 -2.46
C ALA A 94 6.96 0.35 -1.86
N TYR A 95 6.28 1.14 -2.71
CA TYR A 95 5.41 2.24 -2.27
C TYR A 95 4.31 1.73 -1.34
N HIS A 96 3.48 0.79 -1.80
CA HIS A 96 2.39 0.26 -0.99
C HIS A 96 2.84 -0.55 0.24
N GLY A 97 4.06 -1.09 0.21
CA GLY A 97 4.61 -1.82 1.34
C GLY A 97 5.06 -0.91 2.49
N THR A 98 5.46 0.33 2.18
CA THR A 98 6.11 1.25 3.13
C THR A 98 5.32 2.51 3.44
N LEU A 99 4.52 2.98 2.49
CA LEU A 99 3.68 4.18 2.51
C LEU A 99 4.45 5.51 2.64
#